data_AF-A0A7N4PKU6-F1
#
_entry.id   AF-A0A7N4PKU6-F1
#
_cell.length_a   1.000
_cell.length_b   1.000
_cell.length_c   1.000
_cell.angle_alpha   90.00
_cell.angle_beta   90.00
_cell.angle_gamma   90.00
#
_symmetry.space_group_name_H-M   'P 1'
#
loop_
_entity.id
_entity.type
_entity.pdbx_description
1 polymer ?
#
loop_
_entity_poly.entity_id
_entity_poly.type
_entity_poly.pdbx_seq_one_letter_code
_entity_poly.pdbx_strand_id
1 'polypeptide(L)'
;MSDSSLIYCSCWDTRNLGPKKLLRASLLSPSGRQPKKQVQSKEHASQKEKKTHEDTKKISPGFTYSRSDEEISVILGDELFERPKKPKEDRMLRLLLPRTDVILDLENQIAELTTVIEQISRDHQTSQKLLTEEMENRYNDLQKEFENSKRELKETHLVAMTALEERYKAALKMEKSSAQGKLESMVKEYKYLKNMFRMYQDSISDEMEEKWSRRKIEWEKSEKMEREKILLQQKYRLTKKFEVDVEEEKRKIEELHIQECEKFSKEREAFIKQHEVDVLNLEQLQKSKEIIEEELQAQSLVLESLNTSLYQSQVELQKEKNHAINLEQILQQKLVEVEEKYKYMLQNLTDENLELRNLLILRNEELFQERSKREIRQDSFVYQDILTDSENLDPEQES
;
A
#
# COMPACT_ATOMS: atom_id res chain seq x y z
N MET A 1 18.61 -0.55 -26.45
CA MET A 1 18.14 0.07 -27.72
C MET A 1 17.79 1.50 -27.37
N SER A 2 18.24 2.47 -28.16
CA SER A 2 18.43 3.85 -27.69
C SER A 2 18.16 4.87 -28.80
N ASP A 3 16.90 4.96 -29.21
CA ASP A 3 16.43 5.88 -30.26
C ASP A 3 15.58 6.99 -29.64
N SER A 4 16.26 8.08 -29.25
CA SER A 4 15.60 9.30 -28.75
C SER A 4 15.33 10.26 -29.91
N SER A 5 14.28 9.97 -30.67
CA SER A 5 13.88 10.69 -31.88
C SER A 5 13.37 12.11 -31.59
N LEU A 6 14.30 13.04 -31.34
CA LEU A 6 14.02 14.47 -31.15
C LEU A 6 13.56 15.12 -32.47
N ILE A 7 12.25 15.18 -32.68
CA ILE A 7 11.63 15.92 -33.79
C ILE A 7 11.77 17.42 -33.51
N TYR A 8 12.78 18.04 -34.13
CA TYR A 8 13.06 19.48 -33.99
C TYR A 8 12.11 20.30 -34.87
N CYS A 9 11.28 21.16 -34.28
CA CYS A 9 10.43 22.07 -35.04
C CYS A 9 11.27 23.21 -35.64
N SER A 10 11.25 23.35 -36.96
CA SER A 10 11.85 24.47 -37.70
C SER A 10 11.13 25.82 -37.52
N CYS A 11 10.31 25.94 -36.48
CA CYS A 11 9.44 27.09 -36.20
C CYS A 11 10.01 28.09 -35.17
N TRP A 12 11.14 27.79 -34.52
CA TRP A 12 11.82 28.68 -33.58
C TRP A 12 13.21 29.08 -34.07
N ASP A 13 13.26 30.13 -34.90
CA ASP A 13 14.44 30.97 -35.07
C ASP A 13 14.26 32.24 -34.23
N THR A 14 15.24 32.57 -33.39
CA THR A 14 15.20 33.73 -32.48
C THR A 14 15.94 34.95 -33.04
N ARG A 15 16.46 34.90 -34.27
CA ARG A 15 17.19 36.00 -34.92
C ARG A 15 16.73 36.24 -36.36
N ASN A 16 15.56 36.87 -36.50
CA ASN A 16 14.92 37.28 -37.77
C ASN A 16 15.86 37.94 -38.81
N LEU A 17 16.54 37.13 -39.62
CA LEU A 17 17.40 37.55 -40.74
C LEU A 17 17.11 36.74 -42.01
N GLY A 18 15.82 36.59 -42.34
CA GLY A 18 15.31 36.10 -43.62
C GLY A 18 15.29 37.18 -44.72
N PRO A 19 15.19 36.79 -46.01
CA PRO A 19 15.78 37.58 -47.10
C PRO A 19 15.02 38.87 -47.48
N LYS A 20 15.76 39.98 -47.54
CA LYS A 20 15.26 41.29 -48.01
C LYS A 20 14.89 41.24 -49.49
N LYS A 21 13.59 41.30 -49.82
CA LYS A 21 13.12 41.67 -51.17
C LYS A 21 12.88 43.18 -51.23
N LEU A 22 13.49 43.85 -52.21
CA LEU A 22 13.27 45.28 -52.48
C LEU A 22 11.95 45.47 -53.24
N LEU A 23 11.04 46.28 -52.71
CA LEU A 23 9.81 46.69 -53.40
C LEU A 23 9.58 48.20 -53.33
N ARG A 24 10.08 48.87 -54.38
CA ARG A 24 9.48 49.98 -55.13
C ARG A 24 8.27 50.68 -54.48
N ALA A 25 8.45 51.92 -54.03
CA ALA A 25 7.35 52.80 -53.64
C ALA A 25 6.64 53.40 -54.87
N SER A 26 5.30 53.55 -54.81
CA SER A 26 4.51 54.51 -55.59
C SER A 26 3.06 54.64 -55.07
N LEU A 27 2.70 55.87 -54.68
CA LEU A 27 1.43 56.56 -54.95
C LEU A 27 0.07 55.83 -54.75
N LEU A 28 -0.77 56.33 -53.81
CA LEU A 28 -1.92 57.19 -54.12
C LEU A 28 -2.69 57.68 -52.86
N SER A 29 -3.43 58.78 -53.00
CA SER A 29 -4.22 59.46 -51.95
C SER A 29 -5.68 58.97 -51.88
N PRO A 30 -6.55 59.53 -51.00
CA PRO A 30 -7.48 60.55 -51.51
C PRO A 30 -7.96 61.64 -50.51
N SER A 31 -8.43 62.77 -51.07
CA SER A 31 -9.49 63.69 -50.59
C SER A 31 -9.40 64.37 -49.19
N GLY A 32 -9.67 65.68 -49.03
CA GLY A 32 -9.98 66.70 -50.04
C GLY A 32 -10.77 67.91 -49.53
N ARG A 33 -10.99 68.87 -50.46
CA ARG A 33 -11.78 70.13 -50.38
C ARG A 33 -11.08 71.38 -49.81
N GLN A 34 -11.47 72.50 -50.43
CA GLN A 34 -10.90 73.86 -50.44
C GLN A 34 -12.06 74.84 -50.08
N PRO A 35 -11.91 76.20 -49.95
CA PRO A 35 -11.46 77.07 -51.07
C PRO A 35 -10.84 78.48 -50.78
N LYS A 36 -10.15 79.04 -51.80
CA LYS A 36 -10.03 80.48 -52.20
C LYS A 36 -9.44 81.50 -51.18
N LYS A 37 -8.54 82.43 -51.53
CA LYS A 37 -8.26 83.11 -52.83
C LYS A 37 -6.76 83.43 -53.06
N GLN A 38 -6.39 83.55 -54.35
CA GLN A 38 -5.55 84.57 -55.05
C GLN A 38 -4.57 85.44 -54.23
N VAL A 39 -3.39 85.84 -54.74
CA VAL A 39 -3.10 86.37 -56.11
C VAL A 39 -1.83 85.77 -56.73
N GLN A 40 -1.75 85.76 -58.07
CA GLN A 40 -0.56 85.41 -58.87
C GLN A 40 0.09 86.68 -59.45
N SER A 41 1.40 86.65 -59.71
CA SER A 41 1.97 87.35 -60.87
C SER A 41 3.34 86.80 -61.29
N LYS A 42 3.42 86.33 -62.53
CA LYS A 42 4.63 86.11 -63.31
C LYS A 42 4.20 86.07 -64.78
N GLU A 43 4.71 86.97 -65.62
CA GLU A 43 4.95 86.71 -67.06
C GLU A 43 5.65 87.90 -67.74
N HIS A 44 6.28 87.61 -68.88
CA HIS A 44 6.77 88.61 -69.84
C HIS A 44 5.76 88.72 -70.99
N ALA A 45 5.61 89.89 -71.60
CA ALA A 45 5.38 90.01 -73.05
C ALA A 45 5.64 91.44 -73.55
N SER A 46 6.17 91.53 -74.78
CA SER A 46 6.58 92.76 -75.44
C SER A 46 5.44 93.50 -76.15
N GLN A 47 5.73 94.75 -76.54
CA GLN A 47 5.19 95.45 -77.72
C GLN A 47 3.67 95.73 -77.81
N LYS A 48 3.35 97.03 -77.75
CA LYS A 48 2.72 97.69 -78.92
C LYS A 48 3.04 99.17 -78.97
N GLU A 49 3.39 99.64 -80.17
CA GLU A 49 3.72 101.04 -80.45
C GLU A 49 2.47 101.93 -80.36
N LYS A 50 2.66 103.20 -79.96
CA LYS A 50 1.85 104.31 -80.49
C LYS A 50 2.46 105.68 -80.19
N LYS A 51 2.94 106.31 -81.26
CA LYS A 51 3.06 107.75 -81.53
C LYS A 51 3.60 108.64 -80.39
N THR A 52 4.76 109.21 -80.68
CA THR A 52 5.26 110.47 -80.14
C THR A 52 4.16 111.52 -79.94
N HIS A 53 4.18 112.17 -78.77
CA HIS A 53 3.58 113.48 -78.56
C HIS A 53 4.65 114.36 -77.92
N GLU A 54 5.46 115.02 -78.76
CA GLU A 54 6.40 116.04 -78.30
C GLU A 54 5.59 117.26 -77.85
N ASP A 55 5.29 117.32 -76.55
CA ASP A 55 4.49 118.38 -75.95
C ASP A 55 5.34 119.66 -75.76
N THR A 56 5.80 120.22 -76.88
CA THR A 56 6.70 121.38 -76.97
C THR A 56 5.98 122.65 -76.52
N LYS A 57 5.92 122.87 -75.20
CA LYS A 57 5.21 123.99 -74.57
C LYS A 57 6.09 125.23 -74.52
N LYS A 58 5.61 126.33 -75.11
CA LYS A 58 6.13 127.67 -74.82
C LYS A 58 5.66 128.07 -73.42
N ILE A 59 6.58 128.05 -72.44
CA ILE A 59 6.29 128.45 -71.05
C ILE A 59 6.31 129.99 -70.93
N SER A 60 7.15 130.66 -71.72
CA SER A 60 7.24 132.13 -71.81
C SER A 60 7.92 132.53 -73.13
N PRO A 61 7.85 133.80 -73.56
CA PRO A 61 8.61 134.31 -74.72
C PRO A 61 10.11 134.02 -74.56
N GLY A 62 10.80 133.61 -75.62
CA GLY A 62 12.21 133.21 -75.57
C GLY A 62 12.51 131.86 -74.89
N PHE A 63 11.52 131.10 -74.40
CA PHE A 63 11.75 129.79 -73.76
C PHE A 63 10.82 128.68 -74.29
N THR A 64 11.41 127.62 -74.81
CA THR A 64 10.73 126.38 -75.22
C THR A 64 11.10 125.22 -74.31
N TYR A 65 10.09 124.54 -73.77
CA TYR A 65 10.22 123.32 -72.96
C TYR A 65 9.85 122.09 -73.78
N SER A 66 10.65 121.04 -73.67
CA SER A 66 10.32 119.70 -74.17
C SER A 66 10.67 118.65 -73.11
N ARG A 67 9.87 117.59 -73.06
CA ARG A 67 10.04 116.47 -72.14
C ARG A 67 9.79 115.16 -72.89
N SER A 68 10.74 114.24 -72.79
CA SER A 68 10.56 112.82 -73.09
C SER A 68 10.34 112.05 -71.78
N ASP A 69 10.16 110.73 -71.86
CA ASP A 69 10.06 109.89 -70.66
C ASP A 69 11.40 109.73 -69.91
N GLU A 70 12.52 110.11 -70.53
CA GLU A 70 13.89 109.94 -69.98
C GLU A 70 14.61 111.28 -69.70
N GLU A 71 14.26 112.38 -70.38
CA GLU A 71 14.94 113.68 -70.24
C GLU A 71 13.97 114.88 -70.28
N ILE A 72 14.33 115.96 -69.58
CA ILE A 72 13.66 117.26 -69.62
C ILE A 72 14.66 118.30 -70.11
N SER A 73 14.34 118.99 -71.21
CA SER A 73 15.20 120.04 -71.76
C SER A 73 14.45 121.38 -71.90
N VAL A 74 15.15 122.48 -71.64
CA VAL A 74 14.65 123.84 -71.80
C VAL A 74 15.62 124.60 -72.68
N ILE A 75 15.16 125.00 -73.87
CA ILE A 75 15.97 125.69 -74.86
C ILE A 75 15.65 127.19 -74.78
N LEU A 76 16.70 127.99 -74.58
CA LEU A 76 16.68 129.44 -74.68
C LEU A 76 16.69 129.84 -76.16
N GLY A 77 15.76 130.68 -76.59
CA GLY A 77 15.65 131.13 -77.98
C GLY A 77 16.56 132.32 -78.30
N ASP A 78 17.15 132.32 -79.49
CA ASP A 78 18.02 133.40 -80.01
C ASP A 78 17.29 134.76 -80.11
N GLU A 79 15.96 134.76 -80.04
CA GLU A 79 15.07 135.94 -79.95
C GLU A 79 15.55 136.99 -78.90
N LEU A 80 16.26 136.55 -77.85
CA LEU A 80 16.77 137.41 -76.77
C LEU A 80 18.10 138.14 -77.09
N PHE A 81 18.75 137.83 -78.21
CA PHE A 81 20.06 138.42 -78.58
C PHE A 81 20.00 139.46 -79.71
N GLU A 82 18.81 139.74 -80.26
CA GLU A 82 18.64 140.83 -81.23
C GLU A 82 18.85 142.22 -80.58
N ARG A 83 19.87 142.97 -81.03
CA ARG A 83 20.08 144.36 -80.58
C ARG A 83 19.06 145.30 -81.25
N PRO A 84 18.15 145.95 -80.52
CA PRO A 84 17.15 146.83 -81.12
C PRO A 84 17.79 148.09 -81.72
N LYS A 85 17.35 148.46 -82.93
CA LYS A 85 17.76 149.68 -83.62
C LYS A 85 17.07 150.89 -83.00
N LYS A 86 17.80 151.97 -82.72
CA LYS A 86 17.25 153.21 -82.12
C LYS A 86 16.12 153.81 -82.97
N PRO A 87 14.91 154.02 -82.41
CA PRO A 87 13.89 154.89 -83.01
C PRO A 87 14.04 156.33 -82.52
N LYS A 88 13.62 157.24 -83.40
CA LYS A 88 13.69 158.70 -83.30
C LYS A 88 13.00 159.29 -82.06
N GLU A 89 13.51 160.43 -81.61
CA GLU A 89 12.75 161.41 -80.83
C GLU A 89 11.59 161.97 -81.69
N ASP A 90 10.42 162.20 -81.09
CA ASP A 90 9.45 163.20 -81.56
C ASP A 90 8.76 163.86 -80.36
N ARG A 91 7.99 164.90 -80.62
CA ARG A 91 7.86 166.08 -79.74
C ARG A 91 6.88 165.94 -78.58
N MET A 92 7.23 166.67 -77.52
CA MET A 92 6.38 166.96 -76.36
C MET A 92 5.02 167.54 -76.78
N LEU A 93 3.93 166.95 -76.29
CA LEU A 93 2.68 167.69 -76.12
C LEU A 93 2.84 168.63 -74.91
N ARG A 94 2.70 169.93 -75.17
CA ARG A 94 3.05 171.00 -74.23
C ARG A 94 1.87 171.34 -73.31
N LEU A 95 1.64 170.55 -72.27
CA LEU A 95 0.98 171.02 -71.05
C LEU A 95 2.03 171.42 -70.00
N LEU A 96 1.82 172.55 -69.34
CA LEU A 96 2.70 173.09 -68.31
C LEU A 96 2.25 172.57 -66.93
N LEU A 97 2.72 171.38 -66.58
CA LEU A 97 2.81 170.91 -65.19
C LEU A 97 4.30 170.66 -64.84
N PRO A 98 4.70 170.74 -63.56
CA PRO A 98 6.11 170.78 -63.20
C PRO A 98 6.85 169.46 -63.47
N ARG A 99 8.01 169.56 -64.11
CA ARG A 99 8.87 168.40 -64.43
C ARG A 99 9.48 167.74 -63.18
N THR A 100 9.51 168.45 -62.06
CA THR A 100 9.90 167.95 -60.74
C THR A 100 8.97 166.87 -60.23
N ASP A 101 7.66 167.07 -60.39
CA ASP A 101 6.64 166.30 -59.68
C ASP A 101 6.55 164.88 -60.28
N VAL A 102 6.67 164.78 -61.61
CA VAL A 102 6.75 163.49 -62.34
C VAL A 102 8.02 162.71 -62.00
N ILE A 103 9.13 163.39 -61.69
CA ILE A 103 10.38 162.71 -61.27
C ILE A 103 10.22 162.22 -59.83
N LEU A 104 9.67 163.05 -58.93
CA LEU A 104 9.39 162.68 -57.55
C LEU A 104 8.41 161.49 -57.46
N ASP A 105 7.35 161.49 -58.27
CA ASP A 105 6.40 160.36 -58.35
C ASP A 105 7.07 159.07 -58.85
N LEU A 106 8.02 159.15 -59.79
CA LEU A 106 8.78 157.98 -60.25
C LEU A 106 9.80 157.50 -59.22
N GLU A 107 10.46 158.40 -58.49
CA GLU A 107 11.37 158.06 -57.39
C GLU A 107 10.60 157.43 -56.22
N ASN A 108 9.41 157.97 -55.89
CA ASN A 108 8.48 157.38 -54.92
C ASN A 108 7.99 156.00 -55.38
N GLN A 109 7.57 155.83 -56.63
CA GLN A 109 7.17 154.52 -57.17
C GLN A 109 8.32 153.50 -57.14
N ILE A 110 9.55 153.91 -57.43
CA ILE A 110 10.73 153.04 -57.33
C ILE A 110 10.97 152.65 -55.86
N ALA A 111 10.83 153.57 -54.91
CA ALA A 111 10.94 153.25 -53.48
C ALA A 111 9.82 152.30 -53.01
N GLU A 112 8.56 152.58 -53.35
CA GLU A 112 7.41 151.72 -53.05
C GLU A 112 7.60 150.31 -53.63
N LEU A 113 7.89 150.19 -54.93
CA LEU A 113 8.14 148.91 -55.59
C LEU A 113 9.33 148.17 -54.97
N THR A 114 10.39 148.88 -54.54
CA THR A 114 11.52 148.27 -53.84
C THR A 114 11.08 147.70 -52.48
N THR A 115 10.32 148.46 -51.68
CA THR A 115 9.81 147.93 -50.39
C THR A 115 8.85 146.76 -50.57
N VAL A 116 8.05 146.75 -51.65
CA VAL A 116 7.17 145.63 -52.01
C VAL A 116 7.98 144.40 -52.44
N ILE A 117 9.04 144.56 -53.24
CA ILE A 117 9.94 143.46 -53.64
C ILE A 117 10.70 142.90 -52.43
N GLU A 118 11.20 143.76 -51.54
CA GLU A 118 11.81 143.32 -50.28
C GLU A 118 10.82 142.59 -49.39
N GLN A 119 9.58 143.08 -49.28
CA GLN A 119 8.54 142.44 -48.48
C GLN A 119 8.17 141.06 -49.06
N ILE A 120 7.93 140.96 -50.37
CA ILE A 120 7.71 139.68 -51.07
C ILE A 120 8.89 138.73 -50.88
N SER A 121 10.13 139.24 -50.89
CA SER A 121 11.33 138.43 -50.66
C SER A 121 11.42 137.91 -49.22
N ARG A 122 11.06 138.73 -48.22
CA ARG A 122 10.95 138.32 -46.81
C ARG A 122 9.84 137.28 -46.63
N ASP A 123 8.67 137.53 -47.19
CA ASP A 123 7.49 136.65 -47.06
C ASP A 123 7.67 135.32 -47.82
N HIS A 124 8.39 135.34 -48.94
CA HIS A 124 8.82 134.10 -49.60
C HIS A 124 9.82 133.33 -48.72
N GLN A 125 10.80 134.00 -48.11
CA GLN A 125 11.78 133.32 -47.25
C GLN A 125 11.16 132.77 -45.96
N THR A 126 10.17 133.44 -45.36
CA THR A 126 9.43 132.91 -44.20
C THR A 126 8.52 131.76 -44.62
N SER A 127 7.80 131.87 -45.73
CA SER A 127 6.99 130.78 -46.29
C SER A 127 7.83 129.54 -46.63
N GLN A 128 9.04 129.73 -47.18
CA GLN A 128 9.98 128.65 -47.46
C GLN A 128 10.45 127.96 -46.18
N LYS A 129 10.81 128.72 -45.14
CA LYS A 129 11.22 128.18 -43.82
C LYS A 129 10.10 127.38 -43.18
N LEU A 130 8.89 127.95 -43.10
CA LEU A 130 7.71 127.27 -42.57
C LEU A 130 7.41 125.97 -43.35
N LEU A 131 7.53 125.98 -44.68
CA LEU A 131 7.36 124.78 -45.49
C LEU A 131 8.44 123.73 -45.22
N THR A 132 9.71 124.13 -45.04
CA THR A 132 10.78 123.18 -44.68
C THR A 132 10.58 122.61 -43.27
N GLU A 133 10.18 123.43 -42.30
CA GLU A 133 9.88 123.02 -40.93
C GLU A 133 8.66 122.09 -40.88
N GLU A 134 7.59 122.37 -41.64
CA GLU A 134 6.45 121.47 -41.79
C GLU A 134 6.84 120.13 -42.42
N MET A 135 7.68 120.14 -43.46
CA MET A 135 8.13 118.91 -44.13
C MET A 135 9.06 118.08 -43.25
N GLU A 136 9.93 118.72 -42.47
CA GLU A 136 10.79 118.05 -41.48
C GLU A 136 9.95 117.47 -40.33
N ASN A 137 8.96 118.20 -39.81
CA ASN A 137 8.04 117.68 -38.79
C ASN A 137 7.23 116.48 -39.31
N ARG A 138 6.65 116.58 -40.52
CA ARG A 138 5.93 115.46 -41.16
C ARG A 138 6.83 114.25 -41.40
N TYR A 139 8.11 114.44 -41.76
CA TYR A 139 9.08 113.37 -41.88
C TYR A 139 9.38 112.71 -40.53
N ASN A 140 9.63 113.52 -39.50
CA ASN A 140 9.93 113.06 -38.14
C ASN A 140 8.75 112.29 -37.53
N ASP A 141 7.51 112.73 -37.74
CA ASP A 141 6.32 112.03 -37.25
C ASP A 141 6.06 110.73 -38.03
N LEU A 142 6.20 110.74 -39.36
CA LEU A 142 6.09 109.52 -40.18
C LEU A 142 7.17 108.49 -39.79
N GLN A 143 8.39 108.93 -39.48
CA GLN A 143 9.47 108.07 -38.99
C GLN A 143 9.14 107.46 -37.62
N LYS A 144 8.59 108.24 -36.67
CA LYS A 144 8.12 107.73 -35.37
C LYS A 144 7.03 106.67 -35.56
N GLU A 145 6.05 106.91 -36.43
CA GLU A 145 4.97 105.95 -36.69
C GLU A 145 5.47 104.66 -37.34
N PHE A 146 6.42 104.74 -38.29
CA PHE A 146 7.08 103.55 -38.82
C PHE A 146 7.86 102.78 -37.75
N GLU A 147 8.54 103.47 -36.83
CA GLU A 147 9.26 102.82 -35.73
C GLU A 147 8.32 102.22 -34.66
N ASN A 148 7.20 102.88 -34.37
CA ASN A 148 6.15 102.38 -33.48
C ASN A 148 5.49 101.13 -34.06
N SER A 149 4.99 101.19 -35.29
CA SER A 149 4.38 100.05 -35.99
C SER A 149 5.35 98.87 -36.12
N LYS A 150 6.64 99.14 -36.39
CA LYS A 150 7.71 98.13 -36.42
C LYS A 150 8.04 97.52 -35.05
N ARG A 151 7.76 98.23 -33.95
CA ARG A 151 7.89 97.72 -32.57
C ARG A 151 6.69 96.85 -32.22
N GLU A 152 5.48 97.34 -32.44
CA GLU A 152 4.22 96.62 -32.21
C GLU A 152 4.13 95.32 -33.02
N LEU A 153 4.54 95.34 -34.30
CA LEU A 153 4.56 94.14 -35.14
C LEU A 153 5.55 93.07 -34.62
N LYS A 154 6.67 93.48 -34.03
CA LYS A 154 7.62 92.56 -33.39
C LYS A 154 7.09 92.01 -32.08
N GLU A 155 6.45 92.85 -31.27
CA GLU A 155 5.89 92.46 -29.97
C GLU A 155 4.70 91.52 -30.13
N THR A 156 3.74 91.85 -31.01
CA THR A 156 2.61 90.97 -31.36
C THR A 156 3.08 89.64 -31.97
N HIS A 157 4.11 89.65 -32.82
CA HIS A 157 4.73 88.41 -33.32
C HIS A 157 5.40 87.61 -32.19
N LEU A 158 6.12 88.25 -31.26
CA LEU A 158 6.74 87.59 -30.12
C LEU A 158 5.69 86.93 -29.21
N VAL A 159 4.61 87.65 -28.89
CA VAL A 159 3.47 87.14 -28.10
C VAL A 159 2.75 85.99 -28.82
N ALA A 160 2.58 86.08 -30.15
CA ALA A 160 2.00 84.99 -30.93
C ALA A 160 2.88 83.73 -30.92
N MET A 161 4.20 83.89 -31.02
CA MET A 161 5.17 82.79 -30.97
C MET A 161 5.25 82.15 -29.58
N THR A 162 5.32 82.92 -28.49
CA THR A 162 5.35 82.37 -27.14
C THR A 162 4.04 81.65 -26.80
N ALA A 163 2.88 82.23 -27.14
CA ALA A 163 1.58 81.58 -26.95
C ALA A 163 1.44 80.30 -27.80
N LEU A 164 2.05 80.24 -29.00
CA LEU A 164 2.09 79.03 -29.82
C LEU A 164 2.98 77.95 -29.21
N GLU A 165 4.17 78.32 -28.73
CA GLU A 165 5.06 77.42 -27.99
C GLU A 165 4.40 76.85 -26.73
N GLU A 166 3.72 77.69 -25.95
CA GLU A 166 2.99 77.26 -24.74
C GLU A 166 1.86 76.28 -25.07
N ARG A 167 1.10 76.54 -26.14
CA ARG A 167 0.09 75.60 -26.65
C ARG A 167 0.70 74.25 -27.05
N TYR A 168 1.83 74.24 -27.75
CA TYR A 168 2.53 72.99 -28.07
C TYR A 168 3.09 72.29 -26.83
N LYS A 169 3.70 73.01 -25.88
CA LYS A 169 4.19 72.46 -24.60
C LYS A 169 3.04 71.84 -23.78
N ALA A 170 1.88 72.50 -23.73
CA ALA A 170 0.67 72.00 -23.07
C ALA A 170 0.10 70.75 -23.76
N ALA A 171 -0.03 70.77 -25.09
CA ALA A 171 -0.51 69.62 -25.88
C ALA A 171 0.41 68.40 -25.75
N LEU A 172 1.73 68.59 -25.80
CA LEU A 172 2.73 67.54 -25.58
C LEU A 172 2.65 66.97 -24.15
N LYS A 173 2.45 67.81 -23.13
CA LYS A 173 2.25 67.35 -21.74
C LYS A 173 0.95 66.54 -21.60
N MET A 174 -0.13 66.99 -22.24
CA MET A 174 -1.41 66.29 -22.25
C MET A 174 -1.29 64.93 -22.94
N GLU A 175 -0.76 64.87 -24.17
CA GLU A 175 -0.67 63.59 -24.89
C GLU A 175 0.35 62.64 -24.24
N LYS A 176 1.42 63.14 -23.63
CA LYS A 176 2.31 62.31 -22.79
C LYS A 176 1.56 61.68 -21.60
N SER A 177 0.68 62.42 -20.93
CA SER A 177 -0.13 61.88 -19.83
C SER A 177 -1.20 60.87 -20.31
N SER A 178 -1.81 61.13 -21.47
CA SER A 178 -2.74 60.23 -22.18
C SER A 178 -2.06 58.90 -22.56
N ALA A 179 -0.87 58.96 -23.18
CA ALA A 179 -0.07 57.79 -23.52
C ALA A 179 0.41 57.00 -22.29
N GLN A 180 0.84 57.70 -21.22
CA GLN A 180 1.23 57.09 -19.96
C GLN A 180 0.05 56.34 -19.30
N GLY A 181 -1.13 56.95 -19.23
CA GLY A 181 -2.33 56.30 -18.69
C GLY A 181 -2.77 55.06 -19.48
N LYS A 182 -2.68 55.12 -20.81
CA LYS A 182 -2.91 53.95 -21.69
C LYS A 182 -1.91 52.82 -21.41
N LEU A 183 -0.62 53.15 -21.29
CA LEU A 183 0.44 52.18 -20.96
C LEU A 183 0.20 51.53 -19.58
N GLU A 184 -0.22 52.31 -18.58
CA GLU A 184 -0.53 51.80 -17.24
C GLU A 184 -1.77 50.89 -17.23
N SER A 185 -2.76 51.12 -18.09
CA SER A 185 -3.87 50.19 -18.30
C SER A 185 -3.39 48.86 -18.89
N MET A 186 -2.66 48.93 -20.01
CA MET A 186 -2.08 47.76 -20.68
C MET A 186 -1.19 46.93 -19.74
N VAL A 187 -0.43 47.57 -18.84
CA VAL A 187 0.40 46.89 -17.82
C VAL A 187 -0.46 46.23 -16.74
N LYS A 188 -1.61 46.79 -16.35
CA LYS A 188 -2.56 46.15 -15.42
C LYS A 188 -3.25 44.95 -16.08
N GLU A 189 -3.69 45.11 -17.33
CA GLU A 189 -4.32 44.05 -18.14
C GLU A 189 -3.36 42.88 -18.39
N TYR A 190 -2.10 43.16 -18.75
CA TYR A 190 -1.05 42.15 -18.87
C TYR A 190 -0.79 41.41 -17.55
N LYS A 191 -0.73 42.13 -16.41
CA LYS A 191 -0.56 41.50 -15.08
C LYS A 191 -1.75 40.62 -14.72
N TYR A 192 -2.98 41.07 -14.97
CA TYR A 192 -4.20 40.29 -14.77
C TYR A 192 -4.17 39.01 -15.62
N LEU A 193 -3.93 39.13 -16.93
CA LEU A 193 -3.87 37.99 -17.85
C LEU A 193 -2.75 37.00 -17.48
N LYS A 194 -1.57 37.50 -17.09
CA LYS A 194 -0.47 36.67 -16.58
C LYS A 194 -0.84 35.90 -15.31
N ASN A 195 -1.58 36.52 -14.40
CA ASN A 195 -2.09 35.85 -13.20
C ASN A 195 -3.16 34.81 -13.54
N MET A 196 -4.08 35.10 -14.48
CA MET A 196 -5.07 34.12 -14.96
C MET A 196 -4.42 32.90 -15.61
N PHE A 197 -3.41 33.10 -16.47
CA PHE A 197 -2.64 31.99 -17.05
C PHE A 197 -1.92 31.17 -15.98
N ARG A 198 -1.38 31.82 -14.94
CA ARG A 198 -0.74 31.10 -13.84
C ARG A 198 -1.76 30.27 -13.04
N MET A 199 -2.90 30.83 -12.65
CA MET A 199 -3.95 30.07 -11.94
C MET A 199 -4.48 28.90 -12.77
N TYR A 200 -4.53 29.02 -14.11
CA TYR A 200 -4.89 27.92 -15.00
C TYR A 200 -3.80 26.84 -15.04
N GLN A 201 -2.53 27.21 -15.10
CA GLN A 201 -1.40 26.27 -15.02
C GLN A 201 -1.34 25.55 -13.66
N ASP A 202 -1.52 26.29 -12.56
CA ASP A 202 -1.57 25.76 -11.21
C ASP A 202 -2.77 24.77 -11.09
N SER A 203 -3.96 25.17 -11.57
CA SER A 203 -5.17 24.31 -11.58
C SER A 203 -5.05 23.04 -12.45
N ILE A 204 -4.33 23.07 -13.57
CA ILE A 204 -4.00 21.84 -14.34
C ILE A 204 -3.07 20.94 -13.53
N SER A 205 -2.10 21.53 -12.82
CA SER A 205 -1.14 20.78 -12.00
C SER A 205 -1.86 20.05 -10.87
N ASP A 206 -2.76 20.75 -10.17
CA ASP A 206 -3.62 20.20 -9.13
C ASP A 206 -4.52 19.07 -9.68
N GLU A 207 -5.19 19.27 -10.82
CA GLU A 207 -6.06 18.25 -11.43
C GLU A 207 -5.27 16.99 -11.84
N MET A 208 -4.02 17.15 -12.28
CA MET A 208 -3.13 16.04 -12.62
C MET A 208 -2.61 15.32 -11.38
N GLU A 209 -2.25 16.03 -10.31
CA GLU A 209 -1.85 15.42 -9.03
C GLU A 209 -3.03 14.67 -8.37
N GLU A 210 -4.24 15.23 -8.45
CA GLU A 210 -5.45 14.58 -7.92
C GLU A 210 -5.81 13.31 -8.71
N LYS A 211 -5.73 13.36 -10.06
CA LYS A 211 -5.86 12.17 -10.93
C LYS A 211 -4.81 11.10 -10.60
N TRP A 212 -3.56 11.51 -10.37
CA TRP A 212 -2.46 10.59 -10.04
C TRP A 212 -2.67 9.94 -8.67
N SER A 213 -3.09 10.74 -7.68
CA SER A 213 -3.44 10.28 -6.33
C SER A 213 -4.62 9.32 -6.32
N ARG A 214 -5.70 9.64 -7.06
CA ARG A 214 -6.84 8.74 -7.26
C ARG A 214 -6.41 7.40 -7.86
N ARG A 215 -5.60 7.43 -8.93
CA ARG A 215 -5.12 6.22 -9.61
C ARG A 215 -4.17 5.38 -8.74
N LYS A 216 -3.33 6.01 -7.93
CA LYS A 216 -2.49 5.31 -6.94
C LYS A 216 -3.34 4.56 -5.91
N ILE A 217 -4.34 5.21 -5.33
CA ILE A 217 -5.26 4.59 -4.35
C ILE A 217 -6.07 3.46 -4.99
N GLU A 218 -6.49 3.60 -6.25
CA GLU A 218 -7.16 2.56 -7.03
C GLU A 218 -6.24 1.34 -7.28
N TRP A 219 -4.96 1.57 -7.60
CA TRP A 219 -3.96 0.52 -7.75
C TRP A 219 -3.68 -0.22 -6.44
N GLU A 220 -3.44 0.50 -5.34
CA GLU A 220 -3.19 -0.08 -4.01
C GLU A 220 -4.38 -0.93 -3.53
N LYS A 221 -5.62 -0.47 -3.77
CA LYS A 221 -6.84 -1.26 -3.52
C LYS A 221 -6.90 -2.51 -4.40
N SER A 222 -6.62 -2.39 -5.69
CA SER A 222 -6.69 -3.50 -6.65
C SER A 222 -5.65 -4.58 -6.34
N GLU A 223 -4.42 -4.17 -6.02
CA GLU A 223 -3.34 -5.07 -5.60
C GLU A 223 -3.67 -5.80 -4.29
N LYS A 224 -4.25 -5.08 -3.31
CA LYS A 224 -4.74 -5.68 -2.07
C LYS A 224 -5.85 -6.71 -2.32
N MET A 225 -6.85 -6.36 -3.15
CA MET A 225 -7.96 -7.26 -3.48
C MET A 225 -7.48 -8.55 -4.16
N GLU A 226 -6.51 -8.46 -5.08
CA GLU A 226 -5.98 -9.66 -5.74
C GLU A 226 -5.12 -10.52 -4.79
N ARG A 227 -4.34 -9.90 -3.89
CA ARG A 227 -3.65 -10.63 -2.79
C ARG A 227 -4.64 -11.37 -1.90
N GLU A 228 -5.70 -10.70 -1.45
CA GLU A 228 -6.74 -11.31 -0.60
C GLU A 228 -7.47 -12.45 -1.32
N LYS A 229 -7.79 -12.27 -2.62
CA LYS A 229 -8.38 -13.30 -3.49
C LYS A 229 -7.47 -14.54 -3.64
N ILE A 230 -6.17 -14.36 -3.83
CA ILE A 230 -5.19 -15.46 -3.88
C ILE A 230 -5.11 -16.18 -2.52
N LEU A 231 -5.02 -15.44 -1.41
CA LEU A 231 -4.98 -16.02 -0.06
C LEU A 231 -6.26 -16.78 0.29
N LEU A 232 -7.44 -16.27 -0.08
CA LEU A 232 -8.72 -16.96 0.08
C LEU A 232 -8.76 -18.25 -0.76
N GLN A 233 -8.25 -18.23 -1.99
CA GLN A 233 -8.18 -19.43 -2.83
C GLN A 233 -7.21 -20.48 -2.26
N GLN A 234 -6.06 -20.05 -1.73
CA GLN A 234 -5.11 -20.94 -1.05
C GLN A 234 -5.72 -21.54 0.23
N LYS A 235 -6.36 -20.71 1.06
CA LYS A 235 -7.07 -21.16 2.27
C LYS A 235 -8.13 -22.21 1.92
N TYR A 236 -8.99 -21.94 0.94
CA TYR A 236 -10.03 -22.87 0.51
C TYR A 236 -9.46 -24.22 0.02
N ARG A 237 -8.39 -24.19 -0.80
CA ARG A 237 -7.70 -25.42 -1.23
C ARG A 237 -7.10 -26.21 -0.07
N LEU A 238 -6.57 -25.53 0.95
CA LEU A 238 -5.95 -26.16 2.11
C LEU A 238 -7.00 -26.73 3.07
N THR A 239 -8.07 -25.98 3.37
CA THR A 239 -9.22 -26.46 4.15
C THR A 239 -9.84 -27.70 3.51
N LYS A 240 -10.09 -27.68 2.18
CA LYS A 240 -10.64 -28.83 1.48
C LYS A 240 -9.73 -30.06 1.47
N LYS A 241 -8.40 -29.89 1.56
CA LYS A 241 -7.48 -31.01 1.79
C LYS A 241 -7.65 -31.58 3.18
N PHE A 242 -7.55 -30.75 4.23
CA PHE A 242 -7.75 -31.21 5.60
C PHE A 242 -9.11 -31.87 5.84
N GLU A 243 -10.18 -31.41 5.18
CA GLU A 243 -11.50 -32.07 5.20
C GLU A 243 -11.43 -33.50 4.64
N VAL A 244 -10.74 -33.72 3.51
CA VAL A 244 -10.56 -35.06 2.91
C VAL A 244 -9.61 -35.92 3.75
N ASP A 245 -8.49 -35.36 4.21
CA ASP A 245 -7.50 -36.07 5.03
C ASP A 245 -8.14 -36.57 6.34
N VAL A 246 -8.97 -35.74 7.00
CA VAL A 246 -9.75 -36.13 8.19
C VAL A 246 -10.78 -37.22 7.86
N GLU A 247 -11.48 -37.14 6.74
CA GLU A 247 -12.45 -38.16 6.34
C GLU A 247 -11.81 -39.47 5.84
N GLU A 248 -10.51 -39.45 5.48
CA GLU A 248 -9.71 -40.64 5.24
C GLU A 248 -9.22 -41.28 6.54
N GLU A 249 -8.74 -40.51 7.51
CA GLU A 249 -8.34 -41.05 8.82
C GLU A 249 -9.53 -41.60 9.62
N LYS A 250 -10.71 -40.95 9.56
CA LYS A 250 -11.96 -41.53 10.12
C LYS A 250 -12.25 -42.90 9.52
N ARG A 251 -12.25 -43.03 8.18
CA ARG A 251 -12.52 -44.30 7.51
C ARG A 251 -11.51 -45.38 7.88
N LYS A 252 -10.22 -45.05 8.01
CA LYS A 252 -9.19 -45.99 8.51
C LYS A 252 -9.49 -46.44 9.94
N ILE A 253 -9.91 -45.54 10.83
CA ILE A 253 -10.30 -45.86 12.21
C ILE A 253 -11.54 -46.76 12.24
N GLU A 254 -12.55 -46.48 11.41
CA GLU A 254 -13.77 -47.28 11.28
C GLU A 254 -13.48 -48.67 10.69
N GLU A 255 -12.66 -48.76 9.64
CA GLU A 255 -12.20 -50.03 9.04
C GLU A 255 -11.41 -50.87 10.04
N LEU A 256 -10.48 -50.27 10.79
CA LEU A 256 -9.72 -50.96 11.84
C LEU A 256 -10.62 -51.42 12.99
N HIS A 257 -11.59 -50.61 13.41
CA HIS A 257 -12.57 -50.97 14.43
C HIS A 257 -13.44 -52.16 13.98
N ILE A 258 -13.92 -52.17 12.73
CA ILE A 258 -14.68 -53.28 12.14
C ILE A 258 -13.82 -54.56 12.09
N GLN A 259 -12.56 -54.46 11.64
CA GLN A 259 -11.62 -55.59 11.63
C GLN A 259 -11.37 -56.15 13.04
N GLU A 260 -11.25 -55.30 14.05
CA GLU A 260 -11.07 -55.75 15.44
C GLU A 260 -12.32 -56.43 15.99
N CYS A 261 -13.51 -55.88 15.73
CA CYS A 261 -14.79 -56.53 16.08
C CYS A 261 -14.95 -57.90 15.38
N GLU A 262 -14.50 -58.02 14.12
CA GLU A 262 -14.49 -59.30 13.41
C GLU A 262 -13.54 -60.32 14.06
N LYS A 263 -12.33 -59.91 14.47
CA LYS A 263 -11.40 -60.79 15.21
C LYS A 263 -12.05 -61.27 16.50
N PHE A 264 -12.58 -60.35 17.31
CA PHE A 264 -13.24 -60.70 18.58
C PHE A 264 -14.44 -61.63 18.38
N SER A 265 -15.23 -61.51 17.30
CA SER A 265 -16.29 -62.50 17.04
C SER A 265 -15.72 -63.87 16.70
N LYS A 266 -14.69 -63.95 15.83
CA LYS A 266 -14.04 -65.20 15.44
C LYS A 266 -13.37 -65.91 16.62
N GLU A 267 -12.71 -65.15 17.50
CA GLU A 267 -12.11 -65.66 18.75
C GLU A 267 -13.18 -66.15 19.73
N ARG A 268 -14.25 -65.37 19.93
CA ARG A 268 -15.40 -65.76 20.76
C ARG A 268 -16.08 -67.02 20.23
N GLU A 269 -16.28 -67.13 18.92
CA GLU A 269 -16.86 -68.31 18.27
C GLU A 269 -15.96 -69.55 18.38
N ALA A 270 -14.63 -69.37 18.33
CA ALA A 270 -13.68 -70.44 18.58
C ALA A 270 -13.71 -70.89 20.06
N PHE A 271 -13.79 -69.94 21.00
CA PHE A 271 -13.90 -70.23 22.43
C PHE A 271 -15.22 -70.95 22.78
N ILE A 272 -16.34 -70.57 22.17
CA ILE A 272 -17.63 -71.26 22.31
C ILE A 272 -17.51 -72.71 21.82
N LYS A 273 -16.94 -72.94 20.63
CA LYS A 273 -16.75 -74.31 20.07
C LYS A 273 -15.82 -75.16 20.93
N GLN A 274 -14.77 -74.57 21.51
CA GLN A 274 -13.90 -75.27 22.46
C GLN A 274 -14.66 -75.64 23.73
N HIS A 275 -15.46 -74.70 24.28
CA HIS A 275 -16.27 -74.96 25.47
C HIS A 275 -17.33 -76.05 25.24
N GLU A 276 -17.97 -76.10 24.07
CA GLU A 276 -18.89 -77.18 23.67
C GLU A 276 -18.19 -78.55 23.67
N VAL A 277 -16.96 -78.62 23.15
CA VAL A 277 -16.14 -79.85 23.18
C VAL A 277 -15.72 -80.22 24.61
N ASP A 278 -15.31 -79.25 25.42
CA ASP A 278 -14.90 -79.47 26.81
C ASP A 278 -16.07 -79.96 27.68
N VAL A 279 -17.29 -79.45 27.46
CA VAL A 279 -18.52 -79.95 28.11
C VAL A 279 -18.80 -81.40 27.72
N LEU A 280 -18.70 -81.76 26.43
CA LEU A 280 -18.89 -83.15 25.98
C LEU A 280 -17.82 -84.10 26.54
N ASN A 281 -16.58 -83.62 26.73
CA ASN A 281 -15.51 -84.38 27.37
C ASN A 281 -15.77 -84.57 28.87
N LEU A 282 -16.26 -83.53 29.56
CA LEU A 282 -16.65 -83.61 30.97
C LEU A 282 -17.82 -84.58 31.19
N GLU A 283 -18.83 -84.58 30.30
CA GLU A 283 -19.91 -85.58 30.33
C GLU A 283 -19.39 -87.02 30.17
N GLN A 284 -18.43 -87.26 29.28
CA GLN A 284 -17.83 -88.59 29.09
C GLN A 284 -17.02 -89.01 30.32
N LEU A 285 -16.22 -88.10 30.87
CA LEU A 285 -15.47 -88.34 32.11
C LEU A 285 -16.42 -88.61 33.27
N GLN A 286 -17.52 -87.88 33.40
CA GLN A 286 -18.53 -88.11 34.44
C GLN A 286 -19.17 -89.51 34.31
N LYS A 287 -19.57 -89.92 33.10
CA LYS A 287 -20.10 -91.28 32.85
C LYS A 287 -19.06 -92.36 33.18
N SER A 288 -17.79 -92.13 32.86
CA SER A 288 -16.71 -93.08 33.23
C SER A 288 -16.46 -93.13 34.74
N LYS A 289 -16.61 -92.01 35.45
CA LYS A 289 -16.53 -91.92 36.91
C LYS A 289 -17.69 -92.67 37.55
N GLU A 290 -18.91 -92.49 37.06
CA GLU A 290 -20.11 -93.19 37.52
C GLU A 290 -19.94 -94.71 37.38
N ILE A 291 -19.45 -95.21 36.23
CA ILE A 291 -19.14 -96.64 36.03
C ILE A 291 -18.06 -97.14 37.02
N ILE A 292 -16.99 -96.38 37.23
CA ILE A 292 -15.92 -96.77 38.19
C ILE A 292 -16.41 -96.76 39.64
N GLU A 293 -17.32 -95.85 40.00
CA GLU A 293 -17.96 -95.82 41.32
C GLU A 293 -18.94 -97.01 41.51
N GLU A 294 -19.68 -97.40 40.47
CA GLU A 294 -20.50 -98.62 40.46
C GLU A 294 -19.64 -99.90 40.56
N GLU A 295 -18.56 -100.01 39.80
CA GLU A 295 -17.62 -101.13 39.86
C GLU A 295 -16.94 -101.23 41.24
N LEU A 296 -16.54 -100.11 41.82
CA LEU A 296 -15.95 -100.04 43.17
C LEU A 296 -16.96 -100.44 44.25
N GLN A 297 -18.22 -100.01 44.13
CA GLN A 297 -19.29 -100.41 45.03
C GLN A 297 -19.59 -101.91 44.92
N ALA A 298 -19.63 -102.46 43.71
CA ALA A 298 -19.77 -103.89 43.47
C ALA A 298 -18.60 -104.70 44.07
N GLN A 299 -17.36 -104.21 43.94
CA GLN A 299 -16.19 -104.82 44.57
C GLN A 299 -16.27 -104.76 46.10
N SER A 300 -16.76 -103.67 46.71
CA SER A 300 -17.01 -103.60 48.16
C SER A 300 -17.98 -104.68 48.61
N LEU A 301 -19.13 -104.84 47.92
CA LEU A 301 -20.13 -105.87 48.24
C LEU A 301 -19.56 -107.29 48.09
N VAL A 302 -18.71 -107.54 47.08
CA VAL A 302 -18.01 -108.82 46.93
C VAL A 302 -17.03 -109.07 48.08
N LEU A 303 -16.21 -108.08 48.45
CA LEU A 303 -15.28 -108.17 49.59
C LEU A 303 -16.01 -108.37 50.93
N GLU A 304 -17.12 -107.67 51.16
CA GLU A 304 -17.99 -107.85 52.33
C GLU A 304 -18.57 -109.28 52.37
N SER A 305 -19.04 -109.81 51.25
CA SER A 305 -19.56 -111.18 51.17
C SER A 305 -18.48 -112.24 51.41
N LEU A 306 -17.28 -112.04 50.86
CA LEU A 306 -16.12 -112.92 51.08
C LEU A 306 -15.65 -112.88 52.53
N ASN A 307 -15.57 -111.69 53.14
CA ASN A 307 -15.20 -111.53 54.55
C ASN A 307 -16.26 -112.19 55.47
N THR A 308 -17.54 -112.06 55.14
CA THR A 308 -18.64 -112.71 55.86
C THR A 308 -18.56 -114.23 55.74
N SER A 309 -18.29 -114.76 54.55
CA SER A 309 -18.10 -116.20 54.30
C SER A 309 -16.85 -116.75 55.02
N LEU A 310 -15.72 -116.04 54.95
CA LEU A 310 -14.50 -116.38 55.68
C LEU A 310 -14.72 -116.44 57.19
N TYR A 311 -15.44 -115.47 57.75
CA TYR A 311 -15.80 -115.44 59.16
C TYR A 311 -16.73 -116.61 59.55
N GLN A 312 -17.71 -116.96 58.71
CA GLN A 312 -18.55 -118.14 58.89
C GLN A 312 -17.71 -119.44 58.89
N SER A 313 -16.86 -119.64 57.89
CA SER A 313 -15.97 -120.80 57.80
C SER A 313 -14.98 -120.87 58.97
N GLN A 314 -14.47 -119.73 59.47
CA GLN A 314 -13.60 -119.69 60.64
C GLN A 314 -14.35 -120.09 61.93
N VAL A 315 -15.61 -119.67 62.08
CA VAL A 315 -16.49 -120.09 63.19
C VAL A 315 -16.82 -121.59 63.10
N GLU A 316 -17.05 -122.12 61.91
CA GLU A 316 -17.30 -123.57 61.70
C GLU A 316 -16.04 -124.41 61.96
N LEU A 317 -14.88 -124.00 61.45
CA LEU A 317 -13.60 -124.65 61.74
C LEU A 317 -13.30 -124.65 63.25
N GLN A 318 -13.65 -123.58 63.97
CA GLN A 318 -13.50 -123.51 65.42
C GLN A 318 -14.49 -124.41 66.17
N LYS A 319 -15.72 -124.63 65.65
CA LYS A 319 -16.65 -125.64 66.18
C LYS A 319 -16.11 -127.06 66.00
N GLU A 320 -15.64 -127.40 64.80
CA GLU A 320 -15.06 -128.72 64.52
C GLU A 320 -13.78 -128.97 65.32
N LYS A 321 -12.92 -127.94 65.48
CA LYS A 321 -11.77 -128.01 66.38
C LYS A 321 -12.19 -128.34 67.82
N ASN A 322 -13.22 -127.66 68.34
CA ASN A 322 -13.75 -127.95 69.68
C ASN A 322 -14.40 -129.34 69.75
N HIS A 323 -15.04 -129.81 68.69
CA HIS A 323 -15.61 -131.16 68.62
C HIS A 323 -14.52 -132.24 68.64
N ALA A 324 -13.45 -132.05 67.86
CA ALA A 324 -12.27 -132.92 67.86
C ALA A 324 -11.58 -132.96 69.24
N ILE A 325 -11.39 -131.81 69.90
CA ILE A 325 -10.85 -131.74 71.27
C ILE A 325 -11.74 -132.49 72.27
N ASN A 326 -13.07 -132.37 72.16
CA ASN A 326 -13.99 -133.12 73.03
C ASN A 326 -13.92 -134.64 72.76
N LEU A 327 -13.78 -135.07 71.50
CA LEU A 327 -13.60 -136.48 71.15
C LEU A 327 -12.25 -137.03 71.65
N GLU A 328 -11.19 -136.23 71.56
CA GLU A 328 -9.86 -136.56 72.09
C GLU A 328 -9.90 -136.73 73.62
N GLN A 329 -10.58 -135.82 74.34
CA GLN A 329 -10.81 -135.94 75.79
C GLN A 329 -11.62 -137.20 76.15
N ILE A 330 -12.67 -137.52 75.39
CA ILE A 330 -13.47 -138.75 75.59
C ILE A 330 -12.61 -140.00 75.36
N LEU A 331 -11.73 -140.00 74.36
CA LEU A 331 -10.80 -141.11 74.09
C LEU A 331 -9.75 -141.25 75.19
N GLN A 332 -9.16 -140.15 75.66
CA GLN A 332 -8.24 -140.15 76.81
C GLN A 332 -8.93 -140.68 78.07
N GLN A 333 -10.15 -140.21 78.37
CA GLN A 333 -10.93 -140.70 79.52
C GLN A 333 -11.29 -142.19 79.39
N LYS A 334 -11.56 -142.68 78.16
CA LYS A 334 -11.79 -144.11 77.89
C LYS A 334 -10.53 -144.96 77.99
N LEU A 335 -9.35 -144.40 77.70
CA LEU A 335 -8.06 -145.05 77.95
C LEU A 335 -7.85 -145.25 79.45
N VAL A 336 -7.99 -144.18 80.25
CA VAL A 336 -7.87 -144.26 81.73
C VAL A 336 -8.88 -145.24 82.33
N GLU A 337 -10.15 -145.21 81.88
CA GLU A 337 -11.18 -146.18 82.30
C GLU A 337 -10.80 -147.65 82.03
N VAL A 338 -9.97 -147.91 81.02
CA VAL A 338 -9.53 -149.26 80.64
C VAL A 338 -8.26 -149.64 81.38
N GLU A 339 -7.32 -148.72 81.54
CA GLU A 339 -6.13 -148.88 82.39
C GLU A 339 -6.50 -149.16 83.85
N GLU A 340 -7.46 -148.43 84.42
CA GLU A 340 -7.99 -148.67 85.78
C GLU A 340 -8.65 -150.05 85.90
N LYS A 341 -9.40 -150.50 84.89
CA LYS A 341 -10.01 -151.85 84.87
C LYS A 341 -8.96 -152.96 84.81
N TYR A 342 -7.91 -152.80 84.01
CA TYR A 342 -6.80 -153.76 83.99
C TYR A 342 -6.01 -153.73 85.31
N LYS A 343 -5.79 -152.56 85.91
CA LYS A 343 -5.13 -152.39 87.21
C LYS A 343 -5.90 -153.07 88.34
N TYR A 344 -7.23 -152.92 88.37
CA TYR A 344 -8.13 -153.61 89.31
C TYR A 344 -8.14 -155.13 89.08
N MET A 345 -8.16 -155.58 87.82
CA MET A 345 -8.11 -157.01 87.48
C MET A 345 -6.78 -157.65 87.92
N LEU A 346 -5.65 -156.95 87.73
CA LEU A 346 -4.34 -157.36 88.22
C LEU A 346 -4.29 -157.42 89.75
N GLN A 347 -4.90 -156.47 90.45
CA GLN A 347 -5.00 -156.47 91.91
C GLN A 347 -5.75 -157.73 92.40
N ASN A 348 -6.96 -157.98 91.90
CA ASN A 348 -7.74 -159.18 92.24
C ASN A 348 -6.97 -160.48 91.99
N LEU A 349 -6.31 -160.63 90.83
CA LEU A 349 -5.51 -161.81 90.51
C LEU A 349 -4.27 -161.97 91.42
N THR A 350 -3.75 -160.86 91.96
CA THR A 350 -2.64 -160.88 92.93
C THR A 350 -3.14 -161.33 94.31
N ASP A 351 -4.29 -160.83 94.74
CA ASP A 351 -4.91 -161.17 96.02
C ASP A 351 -5.40 -162.63 96.04
N GLU A 352 -6.02 -163.13 94.95
CA GLU A 352 -6.33 -164.56 94.77
C GLU A 352 -5.08 -165.44 94.81
N ASN A 353 -3.95 -164.99 94.25
CA ASN A 353 -2.68 -165.72 94.33
C ASN A 353 -2.16 -165.77 95.77
N LEU A 354 -2.37 -164.72 96.56
CA LEU A 354 -1.99 -164.63 97.96
C LEU A 354 -2.84 -165.58 98.82
N GLU A 355 -4.17 -165.58 98.64
CA GLU A 355 -5.08 -166.51 99.33
C GLU A 355 -4.75 -167.98 99.01
N LEU A 356 -4.52 -168.31 97.72
CA LEU A 356 -4.14 -169.65 97.30
C LEU A 356 -2.82 -170.09 97.96
N ARG A 357 -1.81 -169.22 98.06
CA ARG A 357 -0.56 -169.51 98.77
C ARG A 357 -0.79 -169.74 100.26
N ASN A 358 -1.61 -168.92 100.91
CA ASN A 358 -1.93 -169.04 102.33
C ASN A 358 -2.70 -170.34 102.65
N LEU A 359 -3.65 -170.76 101.81
CA LEU A 359 -4.31 -172.06 101.93
C LEU A 359 -3.32 -173.23 101.79
N LEU A 360 -2.36 -173.11 100.88
CA LEU A 360 -1.34 -174.14 100.62
C LEU A 360 -0.37 -174.27 101.81
N ILE A 361 -0.07 -173.18 102.51
CA ILE A 361 0.71 -173.20 103.75
C ILE A 361 -0.08 -173.92 104.86
N LEU A 362 -1.28 -173.46 105.18
CA LEU A 362 -2.15 -174.07 106.22
C LEU A 362 -2.34 -175.58 106.01
N ARG A 363 -2.58 -176.00 104.76
CA ARG A 363 -2.82 -177.42 104.44
C ARG A 363 -1.58 -178.30 104.60
N ASN A 364 -0.37 -177.74 104.49
CA ASN A 364 0.87 -178.46 104.79
C ASN A 364 1.09 -178.62 106.31
N GLU A 365 0.70 -177.63 107.12
CA GLU A 365 0.81 -177.71 108.59
C GLU A 365 -0.14 -178.77 109.17
N GLU A 366 -1.37 -178.90 108.66
CA GLU A 366 -2.30 -179.98 109.05
C GLU A 366 -1.71 -181.38 108.77
N LEU A 367 -1.11 -181.58 107.59
CA LEU A 367 -0.48 -182.84 107.20
C LEU A 367 0.74 -183.20 108.07
N PHE A 368 1.43 -182.20 108.62
CA PHE A 368 2.53 -182.41 109.57
C PHE A 368 2.03 -182.95 110.92
N GLN A 369 0.87 -182.50 111.40
CA GLN A 369 0.31 -182.95 112.68
C GLN A 369 -0.27 -184.37 112.64
N GLU A 370 -0.87 -184.79 111.53
CA GLU A 370 -1.36 -186.17 111.32
C GLU A 370 -0.24 -187.21 111.45
N ARG A 371 0.93 -186.96 110.83
CA ARG A 371 2.10 -187.87 110.90
C ARG A 371 2.64 -188.05 112.32
N SER A 372 2.48 -187.05 113.19
CA SER A 372 3.13 -187.02 114.50
C SER A 372 2.59 -188.00 115.54
N LYS A 373 1.50 -188.74 115.27
CA LYS A 373 0.71 -189.44 116.32
C LYS A 373 0.61 -190.97 116.22
N ARG A 374 1.39 -191.67 115.37
CA ARG A 374 1.29 -193.14 115.25
C ARG A 374 2.56 -193.99 115.30
N GLU A 375 3.76 -193.44 115.08
CA GLU A 375 4.99 -194.25 115.10
C GLU A 375 5.96 -193.83 116.23
N ILE A 376 5.66 -194.32 117.44
CA ILE A 376 6.68 -194.56 118.47
C ILE A 376 6.86 -196.08 118.60
N ARG A 377 7.65 -196.62 117.66
CA ARG A 377 8.44 -197.84 117.84
C ARG A 377 9.83 -197.58 117.23
N GLN A 378 10.69 -197.01 118.07
CA GLN A 378 12.13 -196.79 117.84
C GLN A 378 12.42 -195.75 116.74
N ASP A 379 12.94 -194.56 117.06
CA ASP A 379 14.28 -194.25 117.59
C ASP A 379 15.39 -194.44 116.53
N SER A 380 16.36 -193.54 116.34
CA SER A 380 16.52 -192.16 116.86
C SER A 380 17.70 -191.45 116.16
N PHE A 381 17.54 -190.17 115.78
CA PHE A 381 18.57 -189.10 115.61
C PHE A 381 19.76 -189.32 114.62
N VAL A 382 20.44 -188.30 114.05
CA VAL A 382 20.11 -186.91 113.61
C VAL A 382 21.29 -186.36 112.74
N TYR A 383 21.28 -185.06 112.37
CA TYR A 383 22.31 -184.21 111.67
C TYR A 383 22.07 -183.99 110.14
N GLN A 384 22.33 -182.82 109.51
CA GLN A 384 22.51 -181.40 109.92
C GLN A 384 22.75 -180.50 108.64
N ASP A 385 22.83 -179.16 108.78
CA ASP A 385 23.66 -178.19 107.99
C ASP A 385 23.21 -177.77 106.55
N ILE A 386 23.47 -176.56 105.99
CA ILE A 386 23.98 -175.24 106.50
C ILE A 386 23.69 -174.04 105.51
N LEU A 387 23.74 -172.78 106.02
CA LEU A 387 23.95 -171.42 105.41
C LEU A 387 23.72 -171.14 103.89
N THR A 388 22.85 -170.19 103.46
CA THR A 388 23.08 -168.77 103.00
C THR A 388 23.92 -168.58 101.69
N ASP A 389 24.16 -167.43 101.02
CA ASP A 389 24.01 -165.94 101.17
C ASP A 389 24.09 -165.28 99.73
N SER A 390 24.01 -163.96 99.39
CA SER A 390 23.74 -162.65 100.04
C SER A 390 23.48 -161.51 98.99
N GLU A 391 22.48 -160.62 99.24
CA GLU A 391 22.40 -159.14 98.96
C GLU A 391 22.56 -158.43 97.56
N ASN A 392 21.89 -157.25 97.48
CA ASN A 392 21.98 -156.07 96.55
C ASN A 392 21.01 -156.03 95.34
N LEU A 393 20.05 -155.10 95.15
CA LEU A 393 19.89 -153.63 95.37
C LEU A 393 20.19 -152.75 94.12
N ASP A 394 19.12 -152.34 93.40
CA ASP A 394 18.54 -150.97 93.27
C ASP A 394 19.45 -149.70 93.33
N PRO A 395 18.98 -148.47 92.94
CA PRO A 395 17.65 -148.04 92.44
C PRO A 395 17.69 -146.96 91.29
N GLU A 396 16.59 -146.18 91.15
CA GLU A 396 16.43 -144.83 90.54
C GLU A 396 16.13 -144.73 89.01
N GLN A 397 14.90 -144.33 88.61
CA GLN A 397 14.37 -142.96 88.33
C GLN A 397 14.58 -142.52 86.86
N GLU A 398 13.67 -141.82 86.17
CA GLU A 398 12.22 -141.55 86.36
C GLU A 398 11.62 -141.22 84.96
N SER A 399 10.29 -141.13 84.81
CA SER A 399 9.62 -140.78 83.54
C SER A 399 8.28 -140.10 83.76
#